data_AF-A0A3B0Z5X6-F1
#
_entry.id   AF-A0A3B0Z5X6-F1
#
_cell.length_a   1.000
_cell.length_b   1.000
_cell.length_c   1.000
_cell.angle_alpha   90.00
_cell.angle_beta   90.00
_cell.angle_gamma   90.00
#
_symmetry.space_group_name_H-M   'P 1'
#
loop_
_entity.id
_entity.type
_entity.pdbx_description
1 polymer ?
#
loop_
_entity_poly.entity_id
_entity_poly.type
_entity_poly.pdbx_seq_one_letter_code
_entity_poly.pdbx_strand_id
1 'polypeptide(L)'
;DQRDWYRNQLDRRLPFLGFAERYFISALHGSGVGDLYEAVKTAHRAASIKVSTPELTRLLEQAVHDHQPPLVRGRRIKLRYAHQGGQYPPVIVIHGNQTSRLPHTYKRYLNNFFRSALRLVGTPIRLEFKTGDNPYKDKRNKLTPRQQRQRKRMLKHVKK
;
A
#
# COMPACT_ATOMS: atom_id res chain seq x y z
N ASP A 1 -31.44 -3.33 -18.11
CA ASP A 1 -31.60 -4.80 -18.20
C ASP A 1 -30.37 -5.52 -18.74
N GLN A 2 -30.14 -5.62 -20.07
CA GLN A 2 -28.96 -6.36 -20.60
C GLN A 2 -27.61 -5.72 -20.22
N ARG A 3 -27.48 -4.40 -20.33
CA ARG A 3 -26.24 -3.69 -19.95
C ARG A 3 -25.90 -3.90 -18.48
N ASP A 4 -26.90 -3.87 -17.60
CA ASP A 4 -26.73 -4.06 -16.16
C ASP A 4 -26.38 -5.51 -15.82
N TRP A 5 -26.98 -6.48 -16.54
CA TRP A 5 -26.59 -7.88 -16.44
C TRP A 5 -25.10 -8.07 -16.79
N TYR A 6 -24.64 -7.50 -17.90
CA TYR A 6 -23.21 -7.56 -18.28
C TYR A 6 -22.32 -6.85 -17.27
N ARG A 7 -22.71 -5.68 -16.73
CA ARG A 7 -21.97 -4.98 -15.66
C ARG A 7 -21.77 -5.89 -14.45
N ASN A 8 -22.85 -6.51 -13.97
CA ASN A 8 -22.81 -7.42 -12.82
C ASN A 8 -21.93 -8.66 -13.09
N GLN A 9 -22.00 -9.22 -14.30
CA GLN A 9 -21.12 -10.34 -14.69
C GLN A 9 -19.65 -9.93 -14.71
N LEU A 10 -19.34 -8.75 -15.25
CA LEU A 10 -17.97 -8.22 -15.26
C LEU A 10 -17.45 -7.95 -13.85
N ASP A 11 -18.26 -7.36 -12.97
CA ASP A 11 -17.86 -7.11 -11.58
C ASP A 11 -17.59 -8.40 -10.81
N ARG A 12 -18.38 -9.46 -11.09
CA ARG A 12 -18.19 -10.78 -10.47
C ARG A 12 -16.96 -11.52 -11.02
N ARG A 13 -16.70 -11.44 -12.33
CA ARG A 13 -15.63 -12.22 -12.99
C ARG A 13 -14.29 -11.51 -13.03
N LEU A 14 -14.28 -10.18 -13.04
CA LEU A 14 -13.08 -9.34 -13.18
C LEU A 14 -12.89 -8.35 -12.00
N PRO A 15 -12.99 -8.78 -10.73
CA PRO A 15 -12.88 -7.87 -9.59
C PRO A 15 -11.49 -7.22 -9.45
N PHE A 16 -10.47 -7.80 -10.07
CA PHE A 16 -9.11 -7.25 -10.10
C PHE A 16 -8.97 -6.01 -11.00
N LEU A 17 -9.93 -5.77 -11.91
CA LEU A 17 -9.96 -4.61 -12.80
C LEU A 17 -10.76 -3.43 -12.22
N GLY A 18 -10.96 -3.35 -10.90
CA GLY A 18 -11.70 -2.25 -10.28
C GLY A 18 -11.13 -0.84 -10.50
N PHE A 19 -9.93 -0.72 -11.08
CA PHE A 19 -9.33 0.55 -11.50
C PHE A 19 -9.64 0.94 -12.95
N ALA A 20 -10.11 0.00 -13.78
CA ALA A 20 -10.36 0.21 -15.20
C ALA A 20 -11.79 0.70 -15.45
N GLU A 21 -11.92 1.75 -16.25
CA GLU A 21 -13.21 2.22 -16.72
C GLU A 21 -13.79 1.28 -17.78
N ARG A 22 -15.12 1.22 -17.84
CA ARG A 22 -15.87 0.29 -18.68
C ARG A 22 -16.68 1.07 -19.69
N TYR A 23 -16.47 0.78 -20.97
CA TYR A 23 -17.18 1.40 -22.09
C TYR A 23 -17.91 0.33 -22.88
N PHE A 24 -19.19 0.57 -23.19
CA PHE A 24 -19.97 -0.28 -24.08
C PHE A 24 -19.96 0.35 -25.47
N ILE A 25 -19.31 -0.33 -26.42
CA ILE A 25 -19.08 0.20 -27.76
C ILE A 25 -19.67 -0.71 -28.84
N SER A 26 -19.85 -0.17 -30.04
CA SER A 26 -20.08 -0.95 -31.25
C SER A 26 -19.15 -0.45 -32.35
N ALA A 27 -18.15 -1.24 -32.72
CA ALA A 27 -17.22 -0.89 -33.80
C ALA A 27 -17.93 -0.81 -35.16
N LEU A 28 -18.95 -1.67 -35.38
CA LEU A 28 -19.72 -1.69 -36.63
C LEU A 28 -20.55 -0.42 -36.83
N HIS A 29 -21.16 0.10 -35.76
CA HIS A 29 -22.04 1.26 -35.82
C HIS A 29 -21.34 2.57 -35.41
N GLY A 30 -20.07 2.51 -35.01
CA GLY A 30 -19.30 3.66 -34.51
C GLY A 30 -19.70 4.18 -33.12
N SER A 31 -20.69 3.57 -32.46
CA SER A 31 -21.19 4.03 -31.16
C SER A 31 -20.15 3.83 -30.05
N GLY A 32 -19.86 4.89 -29.28
CA GLY A 32 -18.96 4.85 -28.12
C GLY A 32 -17.46 4.77 -28.46
N VAL A 33 -17.08 4.82 -29.74
CA VAL A 33 -15.67 4.77 -30.16
C VAL A 33 -14.95 6.09 -29.84
N GLY A 34 -15.65 7.23 -29.91
CA GLY A 34 -15.09 8.53 -29.55
C GLY A 34 -14.65 8.61 -28.08
N ASP A 35 -15.46 8.07 -27.17
CA ASP A 35 -15.21 8.08 -25.73
C ASP A 35 -13.91 7.35 -25.35
N LEU A 36 -13.49 6.36 -26.16
CA LEU A 36 -12.26 5.61 -25.92
C LEU A 36 -11.01 6.50 -26.01
N TYR A 37 -10.99 7.49 -26.90
CA TYR A 37 -9.84 8.38 -27.03
C TYR A 37 -9.64 9.24 -25.78
N GLU A 38 -10.74 9.72 -25.18
CA GLU A 38 -10.69 10.46 -23.93
C GLU A 38 -10.30 9.57 -22.76
N ALA A 39 -10.83 8.34 -22.71
CA ALA A 39 -10.49 7.34 -21.72
C ALA A 39 -8.99 7.02 -21.72
N VAL A 40 -8.41 6.79 -22.90
CA VAL A 40 -6.99 6.49 -23.07
C VAL A 40 -6.13 7.67 -22.60
N LYS A 41 -6.49 8.91 -22.99
CA LYS A 41 -5.78 10.11 -22.53
C LYS A 41 -5.84 10.26 -21.01
N THR A 42 -7.00 9.98 -20.40
CA THR A 42 -7.20 10.05 -18.95
C THR A 42 -6.38 8.98 -18.22
N ALA A 43 -6.43 7.73 -18.69
CA ALA A 43 -5.64 6.63 -18.14
C ALA A 43 -4.13 6.90 -18.25
N HIS A 44 -3.68 7.46 -19.37
CA HIS A 44 -2.30 7.85 -19.57
C HIS A 44 -1.86 8.94 -18.59
N ARG A 45 -2.66 10.00 -18.41
CA ARG A 45 -2.39 11.06 -17.42
C ARG A 45 -2.32 10.53 -15.99
N ALA A 46 -3.20 9.60 -15.64
CA ALA A 46 -3.16 8.95 -14.33
C ALA A 46 -1.89 8.10 -14.18
N ALA A 47 -1.51 7.34 -15.20
CA ALA A 47 -0.31 6.50 -15.18
C ALA A 47 1.01 7.29 -15.12
N SER A 48 1.01 8.52 -15.64
CA SER A 48 2.17 9.42 -15.72
C SER A 48 2.29 10.42 -14.58
N ILE A 49 1.38 10.38 -13.61
CA ILE A 49 1.30 11.35 -12.52
C ILE A 49 2.65 11.51 -11.81
N LYS A 50 3.01 12.77 -11.50
CA LYS A 50 4.16 13.11 -10.65
C LYS A 50 3.63 13.61 -9.32
N VAL A 51 3.96 12.92 -8.24
CA VAL A 51 3.52 13.29 -6.89
C VAL A 51 4.76 13.50 -6.03
N SER A 52 4.79 14.61 -5.30
CA SER A 52 5.92 14.94 -4.45
C SER A 52 6.00 14.00 -3.23
N THR A 53 7.21 13.71 -2.76
CA THR A 53 7.44 12.91 -1.55
C THR A 53 6.71 13.45 -0.30
N PRO A 54 6.68 14.77 -0.04
CA PRO A 54 5.92 15.32 1.09
C PRO A 54 4.42 15.05 0.98
N GLU A 55 3.84 15.17 -0.21
CA GLU A 55 2.43 14.91 -0.46
C GLU A 55 2.09 13.43 -0.25
N LEU A 56 2.88 12.51 -0.81
CA LEU A 56 2.70 11.07 -0.58
C LEU A 56 2.84 10.69 0.90
N THR A 57 3.74 11.36 1.61
CA THR A 57 3.93 11.14 3.04
C THR A 57 2.75 11.65 3.87
N ARG A 58 2.19 12.83 3.55
CA ARG A 58 0.96 13.32 4.20
C ARG A 58 -0.22 12.39 3.96
N LEU A 59 -0.39 11.91 2.73
CA LEU A 59 -1.43 10.93 2.40
C LEU A 59 -1.24 9.62 3.18
N LEU A 60 0.01 9.15 3.33
CA LEU A 60 0.33 7.99 4.14
C LEU A 60 -0.05 8.19 5.61
N GLU A 61 0.29 9.35 6.17
CA GLU A 61 -0.02 9.71 7.56
C GLU A 61 -1.53 9.74 7.80
N GLN A 62 -2.28 10.32 6.86
CA GLN A 62 -3.75 10.33 6.91
C GLN A 62 -4.32 8.90 6.87
N ALA A 63 -3.85 8.05 5.96
CA ALA A 63 -4.28 6.65 5.89
C ALA A 63 -4.00 5.89 7.20
N VAL A 64 -2.83 6.11 7.80
CA VAL A 64 -2.42 5.48 9.05
C VAL A 64 -3.24 6.01 10.23
N HIS A 65 -3.62 7.29 10.21
CA HIS A 65 -4.48 7.91 11.20
C HIS A 65 -5.89 7.31 11.15
N ASP A 66 -6.48 7.23 9.96
CA ASP A 66 -7.84 6.72 9.74
C ASP A 66 -7.93 5.22 10.04
N HIS A 67 -6.91 4.45 9.63
CA HIS A 67 -6.83 3.02 9.90
C HIS A 67 -5.44 2.62 10.36
N GLN A 68 -5.30 2.37 11.67
CA GLN A 68 -4.00 2.06 12.26
C GLN A 68 -3.46 0.69 11.82
N PRO A 69 -2.14 0.57 11.55
CA PRO A 69 -1.51 -0.70 11.28
C PRO A 69 -1.64 -1.69 12.44
N PRO A 70 -1.79 -2.99 12.14
CA PRO A 70 -1.89 -4.02 13.16
C PRO A 70 -0.59 -4.18 13.96
N LEU A 71 -0.75 -4.72 15.16
CA LEU A 71 0.36 -5.10 16.03
C LEU A 71 0.91 -6.46 15.59
N VAL A 72 2.23 -6.56 15.45
CA VAL A 72 2.91 -7.84 15.17
C VAL A 72 3.89 -8.12 16.30
N ARG A 73 3.69 -9.24 17.02
CA ARG A 73 4.50 -9.65 18.17
C ARG A 73 4.63 -8.54 19.23
N GLY A 74 3.51 -7.91 19.58
CA GLY A 74 3.44 -6.84 20.59
C GLY A 74 4.03 -5.49 20.15
N ARG A 75 4.48 -5.35 18.88
CA ARG A 75 5.01 -4.08 18.35
C ARG A 75 4.21 -3.63 17.14
N ARG A 76 3.89 -2.34 17.09
CA ARG A 76 3.18 -1.76 15.93
C ARG A 76 4.12 -1.62 14.74
N ILE A 77 3.61 -1.89 13.55
CA ILE A 77 4.31 -1.60 12.30
C ILE A 77 4.31 -0.07 12.13
N LYS A 78 5.49 0.53 11.94
CA LYS A 78 5.62 1.98 11.77
C LYS A 78 5.96 2.30 10.32
N LEU A 79 5.00 2.84 9.59
CA LEU A 79 5.23 3.43 8.26
C LEU A 79 5.72 4.87 8.49
N ARG A 80 6.83 5.26 7.86
CA ARG A 80 7.53 6.52 8.15
C ARG A 80 7.33 7.57 7.07
N TYR A 81 7.55 7.19 5.82
CA TYR A 81 7.40 8.09 4.69
C TYR A 81 7.16 7.27 3.42
N ALA A 82 6.66 7.93 2.39
CA ALA A 82 6.43 7.36 1.07
C ALA A 82 7.04 8.26 0.00
N HIS A 83 7.60 7.65 -1.04
CA HIS A 83 8.07 8.37 -2.22
C HIS A 83 7.65 7.64 -3.50
N GLN A 84 7.66 8.36 -4.62
CA GLN A 84 7.37 7.77 -5.92
C GLN A 84 8.61 7.03 -6.42
N GLY A 85 8.48 5.72 -6.66
CA GLY A 85 9.55 4.86 -7.17
C GLY A 85 9.56 4.74 -8.70
N GLY A 86 8.45 5.04 -9.36
CA GLY A 86 8.31 4.89 -10.80
C GLY A 86 6.96 5.34 -11.35
N GLN A 87 6.84 5.32 -12.67
CA GLN A 87 5.65 5.68 -13.44
C GLN A 87 5.31 4.54 -14.41
N TYR A 88 4.05 4.49 -14.87
CA TYR A 88 3.56 3.51 -15.85
C TYR A 88 3.78 2.03 -15.47
N PRO A 89 3.18 1.50 -14.38
CA PRO A 89 2.20 2.14 -13.49
C PRO A 89 2.85 2.94 -12.36
N PRO A 90 2.13 3.87 -11.71
CA PRO A 90 2.63 4.59 -10.54
C PRO A 90 3.08 3.61 -9.43
N VAL A 91 4.37 3.66 -9.09
CA VAL A 91 4.95 2.87 -8.00
C VAL A 91 5.15 3.79 -6.79
N ILE A 92 4.56 3.42 -5.66
CA ILE A 92 4.74 4.13 -4.39
C ILE A 92 5.53 3.21 -3.46
N VAL A 93 6.70 3.69 -3.03
CA VAL A 93 7.59 2.95 -2.14
C VAL A 93 7.44 3.52 -0.73
N ILE A 94 6.97 2.67 0.19
CA ILE A 94 6.70 3.01 1.58
C ILE A 94 7.84 2.46 2.44
N HIS A 95 8.48 3.36 3.17
CA HIS A 95 9.57 3.03 4.09
C HIS A 95 9.04 2.93 5.52
N GLY A 96 9.57 1.97 6.28
CA GLY A 96 9.20 1.85 7.68
C GLY A 96 9.90 0.73 8.43
N ASN A 97 9.36 0.44 9.61
CA ASN A 97 9.80 -0.65 10.47
C ASN A 97 8.84 -1.82 10.35
N GLN A 98 9.37 -3.03 10.15
CA GLN A 98 8.59 -4.27 10.03
C GLN A 98 7.56 -4.24 8.89
N THR A 99 7.81 -3.49 7.82
CA THR A 99 6.88 -3.36 6.70
C THR A 99 6.70 -4.67 5.94
N SER A 100 7.69 -5.57 6.00
CA SER A 100 7.59 -6.94 5.47
C SER A 100 6.51 -7.78 6.17
N ARG A 101 6.14 -7.45 7.40
CA ARG A 101 5.12 -8.16 8.20
C ARG A 101 3.72 -7.60 8.04
N LEU A 102 3.55 -6.62 7.16
CA LEU A 102 2.26 -5.99 6.92
C LEU A 102 1.29 -6.99 6.25
N PRO A 103 0.11 -7.25 6.85
CA PRO A 103 -0.87 -8.17 6.26
C PRO A 103 -1.32 -7.70 4.88
N HIS A 104 -1.68 -8.65 4.01
CA HIS A 104 -2.14 -8.36 2.66
C HIS A 104 -3.41 -7.49 2.65
N THR A 105 -4.29 -7.65 3.64
CA THR A 105 -5.49 -6.82 3.83
C THR A 105 -5.14 -5.34 4.00
N TYR A 106 -4.14 -5.03 4.83
CA TYR A 106 -3.70 -3.64 5.03
C TYR A 106 -2.97 -3.08 3.79
N LYS A 107 -2.23 -3.92 3.06
CA LYS A 107 -1.65 -3.52 1.75
C LYS A 107 -2.73 -3.14 0.74
N ARG A 108 -3.83 -3.90 0.70
CA ARG A 108 -5.00 -3.60 -0.16
C ARG A 108 -5.69 -2.31 0.27
N TYR A 109 -5.87 -2.10 1.58
CA TYR A 109 -6.38 -0.85 2.12
C TYR A 109 -5.56 0.35 1.65
N LEU A 110 -4.24 0.32 1.84
CA LEU A 110 -3.36 1.40 1.38
C LEU A 110 -3.44 1.60 -0.13
N ASN A 111 -3.50 0.51 -0.91
CA ASN A 111 -3.59 0.60 -2.37
C ASN A 111 -4.87 1.35 -2.79
N ASN A 112 -6.01 0.98 -2.20
CA ASN A 112 -7.29 1.65 -2.44
C ASN A 112 -7.27 3.10 -1.96
N PHE A 113 -6.68 3.38 -0.79
CA PHE A 113 -6.57 4.73 -0.25
C PHE A 113 -5.79 5.65 -1.19
N PHE A 114 -4.58 5.25 -1.62
CA PHE A 114 -3.78 6.04 -2.54
C PHE A 114 -4.47 6.22 -3.90
N ARG A 115 -5.16 5.19 -4.39
CA ARG A 115 -5.92 5.27 -5.65
C ARG A 115 -7.02 6.32 -5.59
N SER A 116 -7.80 6.32 -4.51
CA SER A 116 -8.86 7.30 -4.29
C SER A 116 -8.30 8.70 -4.06
N ALA A 117 -7.27 8.84 -3.22
CA ALA A 117 -6.67 10.13 -2.88
C ALA A 117 -6.03 10.82 -4.10
N LEU A 118 -5.32 10.06 -4.94
CA LEU A 118 -4.68 10.56 -6.16
C LEU A 118 -5.61 10.57 -7.37
N ARG A 119 -6.89 10.20 -7.19
CA ARG A 119 -7.92 10.13 -8.25
C ARG A 119 -7.44 9.37 -9.49
N LEU A 120 -6.77 8.23 -9.27
CA LEU A 120 -6.19 7.46 -10.35
C LEU A 120 -7.26 6.60 -11.03
N VAL A 121 -7.40 6.84 -12.33
CA VAL A 121 -8.39 6.21 -13.21
C VAL A 121 -7.65 5.47 -14.31
N GLY A 122 -8.04 4.23 -14.60
CA GLY A 122 -7.47 3.44 -15.70
C GLY A 122 -6.07 2.86 -15.44
N THR A 123 -5.44 3.14 -14.29
CA THR A 123 -4.12 2.61 -13.94
C THR A 123 -4.10 1.97 -12.55
N PRO A 124 -3.47 0.79 -12.37
CA PRO A 124 -3.26 0.23 -11.04
C PRO A 124 -2.13 0.95 -10.31
N ILE A 125 -2.14 0.93 -8.98
CA ILE A 125 -0.98 1.34 -8.16
C ILE A 125 -0.17 0.12 -7.75
N ARG A 126 1.16 0.22 -7.84
CA ARG A 126 2.07 -0.73 -7.23
C ARG A 126 2.62 -0.17 -5.92
N LEU A 127 2.40 -0.91 -4.83
CA LEU A 127 2.96 -0.56 -3.53
C LEU A 127 4.16 -1.45 -3.23
N GLU A 128 5.30 -0.83 -2.98
CA GLU A 128 6.49 -1.51 -2.50
C GLU A 128 6.77 -1.12 -1.05
N PHE A 129 7.20 -2.09 -0.25
CA PHE A 129 7.46 -1.89 1.16
C PHE A 129 8.92 -2.17 1.45
N LYS A 130 9.66 -1.13 1.86
CA LYS A 130 11.06 -1.25 2.25
C LYS A 130 11.19 -1.17 3.76
N THR A 131 11.80 -2.19 4.35
CA THR A 131 12.21 -2.19 5.77
C THR A 131 13.69 -1.86 5.83
N GLY A 132 14.08 -0.93 6.70
CA GLY A 132 15.50 -0.65 6.94
C GLY A 132 16.21 -1.87 7.54
N ASP A 133 17.47 -2.07 7.16
CA ASP A 133 18.26 -3.14 7.76
C ASP A 133 18.60 -2.82 9.22
N ASN A 134 18.60 -3.84 10.08
CA ASN A 134 18.95 -3.69 11.48
C ASN A 134 20.40 -4.15 11.70
N PRO A 135 21.37 -3.23 11.86
CA PRO A 135 22.79 -3.58 12.01
C PRO A 135 23.13 -4.35 13.31
N TYR A 136 22.15 -4.53 14.19
CA TYR A 136 22.28 -5.27 15.45
C TYR A 136 21.58 -6.64 15.43
N LYS A 137 21.00 -7.07 14.30
CA LYS A 137 20.23 -8.32 14.21
C LYS A 137 21.03 -9.55 14.68
N ASP A 138 22.30 -9.62 14.32
CA ASP A 138 23.18 -10.77 14.62
C ASP A 138 24.12 -10.49 15.81
N LYS A 139 24.08 -9.29 16.39
CA LYS A 139 24.88 -8.93 17.56
C LYS A 139 24.15 -9.33 18.83
N ARG A 140 24.61 -10.40 19.50
CA ARG A 140 24.12 -10.74 20.85
C ARG A 140 24.45 -9.61 21.82
N ASN A 141 23.43 -9.05 22.46
CA ASN A 141 23.63 -8.03 23.50
C ASN A 141 24.33 -8.68 24.70
N LYS A 142 25.65 -8.47 24.83
CA LYS A 142 26.41 -8.94 26.00
C LYS A 142 25.97 -8.09 27.19
N LEU A 143 25.29 -8.72 28.16
CA LEU A 143 24.87 -8.06 29.39
C LEU A 143 26.08 -7.42 30.06
N THR A 144 25.97 -6.15 30.44
CA THR A 144 27.03 -5.47 31.19
C THR A 144 27.24 -6.16 32.54
N PRO A 145 28.43 -6.05 33.16
CA PRO A 145 28.69 -6.64 34.47
C PRO A 145 27.66 -6.24 35.54
N ARG A 146 27.11 -5.01 35.44
CA ARG A 146 26.02 -4.50 36.28
C ARG A 146 24.70 -5.24 36.04
N GLN A 147 24.30 -5.42 34.78
CA GLN A 147 23.09 -6.13 34.40
C GLN A 147 23.14 -7.61 34.80
N GLN A 148 24.31 -8.25 34.67
CA GLN A 148 24.52 -9.63 35.13
C GLN A 148 24.32 -9.75 36.65
N ARG A 149 24.91 -8.83 37.44
CA ARG A 149 24.72 -8.79 38.90
C ARG A 149 23.27 -8.57 39.28
N GLN A 150 22.58 -7.65 38.62
CA GLN A 150 21.16 -7.36 38.87
C GLN A 150 20.27 -8.57 38.56
N ARG A 151 20.49 -9.24 37.42
CA ARG A 151 19.76 -10.47 37.04
C ARG A 151 19.99 -11.60 38.05
N LYS A 152 21.23 -11.78 38.51
CA LYS A 152 21.58 -12.79 39.53
C LYS A 152 20.88 -12.51 40.87
N ARG A 153 20.77 -11.24 41.28
CA ARG A 153 20.03 -10.83 42.50
C ARG A 153 18.53 -11.10 42.39
N MET A 154 17.91 -10.79 41.25
CA MET A 154 16.47 -11.04 41.04
C MET A 154 16.16 -12.54 41.02
N LEU A 155 16.96 -13.35 40.31
CA LEU A 155 16.78 -14.80 40.27
C LEU A 155 16.88 -15.47 41.64
N LYS A 156 17.66 -14.91 42.57
CA LYS A 156 17.77 -15.41 43.95
C LYS A 156 16.46 -15.26 44.74
N HIS A 157 15.64 -14.26 44.42
CA HIS A 157 14.36 -14.00 45.10
C HIS A 157 13.20 -14.79 44.51
N VAL A 158 13.27 -15.16 43.23
CA VAL A 158 12.22 -15.91 42.52
C VAL A 158 12.34 -17.43 42.73
N LYS A 159 13.52 -17.92 43.12
CA LYS A 159 13.78 -19.36 43.37
C LYS A 159 13.60 -19.79 44.84
N LYS A 160 12.94 -18.98 45.67
CA LYS A 160 12.52 -19.35 47.03
C LYS A 160 11.04 -19.68 47.02
#